data_AF-A0A9X6NT29-F1
#
_entry.id   AF-A0A9X6NT29-F1
#
_cell.length_a   1.000
_cell.length_b   1.000
_cell.length_c   1.000
_cell.angle_alpha   90.00
_cell.angle_beta   90.00
_cell.angle_gamma   90.00
#
_symmetry.space_group_name_H-M   'P 1'
#
loop_
_entity.id
_entity.type
_entity.pdbx_description
1 polymer ?
#
loop_
_entity_poly.entity_id
_entity_poly.type
_entity_poly.pdbx_seq_one_letter_code
_entity_poly.pdbx_strand_id
1 'polypeptide(L)'
;MFVAGVCSRGKTAIRFVKPGAKISSEYYIQHVLEPLFRNDNRKLFPGELINKVVFHHDSAPAHSSGITQEWLRNSGIKFIPKDHWMGNSPDLAPMDFFVNGLFK
;
A
#
# COMPACT_ATOMS: atom_id res chain seq x y z
N MET A 1 -4.84 -0.40 -14.93
CA MET A 1 -4.11 -0.11 -13.67
C MET A 1 -4.20 -1.34 -12.78
N PHE A 2 -3.11 -1.70 -12.12
CA PHE A 2 -3.11 -2.76 -11.12
C PHE A 2 -2.54 -2.20 -9.81
N VAL A 3 -2.78 -2.92 -8.73
CA VAL A 3 -2.20 -2.68 -7.43
C VAL A 3 -1.46 -3.93 -7.00
N ALA A 4 -0.22 -3.76 -6.58
CA ALA A 4 0.63 -4.80 -6.05
C ALA A 4 1.51 -4.21 -4.94
N GLY A 5 2.07 -5.08 -4.13
CA GLY A 5 3.03 -4.74 -3.08
C GLY A 5 4.05 -5.85 -2.94
N VAL A 6 5.22 -5.49 -2.46
CA VAL A 6 6.35 -6.40 -2.25
C VAL A 6 6.98 -6.18 -0.88
N CYS A 7 7.56 -7.24 -0.33
CA CYS A 7 8.37 -7.22 0.87
C CYS A 7 9.45 -8.30 0.77
N SER A 8 10.35 -8.37 1.75
CA SER A 8 11.41 -9.38 1.79
C SER A 8 10.91 -10.83 1.80
N ARG A 9 9.63 -11.07 2.11
CA ARG A 9 9.01 -12.39 2.17
C ARG A 9 8.23 -12.76 0.91
N GLY A 10 8.06 -11.83 -0.02
CA GLY A 10 7.34 -12.07 -1.27
C GLY A 10 6.45 -10.91 -1.67
N LYS A 11 5.40 -11.22 -2.43
CA LYS A 11 4.48 -10.25 -3.02
C LYS A 11 3.06 -10.42 -2.49
N THR A 12 2.30 -9.34 -2.48
CA THR A 12 0.85 -9.36 -2.25
C THR A 12 0.12 -9.89 -3.49
N ALA A 13 -1.19 -10.14 -3.37
CA ALA A 13 -2.02 -10.42 -4.54
C ALA A 13 -2.06 -9.20 -5.47
N ILE A 14 -1.88 -9.43 -6.78
CA ILE A 14 -2.06 -8.39 -7.79
C ILE A 14 -3.57 -8.19 -7.98
N ARG A 15 -4.03 -6.95 -7.77
CA ARG A 15 -5.43 -6.55 -7.90
C ARG A 15 -5.60 -5.65 -9.10
N PHE A 16 -6.47 -6.02 -10.03
CA PHE A 16 -6.77 -5.20 -11.19
C PHE A 16 -7.87 -4.20 -10.87
N VAL A 17 -7.60 -2.93 -11.15
CA VAL A 17 -8.60 -1.86 -11.05
C VAL A 17 -9.44 -1.89 -12.32
N LYS A 18 -10.76 -1.79 -12.15
CA LYS A 18 -11.69 -1.73 -13.29
C LYS A 18 -11.32 -0.59 -14.24
N PRO A 19 -11.29 -0.81 -15.56
CA PRO A 19 -11.05 0.26 -16.53
C PRO A 19 -12.00 1.45 -16.33
N GLY A 20 -11.46 2.67 -16.36
CA GLY A 20 -12.22 3.91 -16.15
C GLY A 20 -12.58 4.24 -14.69
N ALA A 21 -12.21 3.39 -13.72
CA ALA A 21 -12.46 3.70 -12.31
C ALA A 21 -11.57 4.86 -11.83
N LYS A 22 -12.18 5.82 -11.13
CA LYS A 22 -11.47 6.86 -10.39
C LYS A 22 -11.05 6.30 -9.04
N ILE A 23 -9.75 6.24 -8.77
CA ILE A 23 -9.23 5.86 -7.45
C ILE A 23 -9.42 7.04 -6.49
N SER A 24 -10.57 7.07 -5.81
CA SER A 24 -10.75 7.93 -4.65
C SER A 24 -10.09 7.32 -3.41
N SER A 25 -10.02 8.09 -2.33
CA SER A 25 -9.56 7.61 -1.02
C SER A 25 -10.40 6.43 -0.52
N GLU A 26 -11.71 6.51 -0.66
CA GLU A 26 -12.66 5.48 -0.24
C GLU A 26 -12.49 4.21 -1.08
N TYR A 27 -12.34 4.37 -2.40
CA TYR A 27 -12.04 3.25 -3.28
C TYR A 27 -10.73 2.57 -2.87
N TYR A 28 -9.69 3.36 -2.61
CA TYR A 28 -8.41 2.85 -2.18
C TYR A 28 -8.51 2.10 -0.85
N ILE A 29 -9.19 2.64 0.15
CA ILE A 29 -9.42 1.94 1.42
C ILE A 29 -10.14 0.60 1.21
N GLN A 30 -11.30 0.63 0.57
CA GLN A 30 -12.20 -0.53 0.49
C GLN A 30 -11.68 -1.63 -0.44
N HIS A 31 -11.08 -1.25 -1.58
CA HIS A 31 -10.69 -2.20 -2.61
C HIS A 31 -9.19 -2.52 -2.62
N VAL A 32 -8.37 -1.72 -1.92
CA VAL A 32 -6.92 -1.95 -1.82
C VAL A 32 -6.51 -2.26 -0.39
N LEU A 33 -6.61 -1.31 0.54
CA LEU A 33 -6.02 -1.45 1.87
C LEU A 33 -6.69 -2.55 2.70
N GLU A 34 -8.02 -2.57 2.74
CA GLU A 34 -8.78 -3.58 3.48
C GLU A 34 -8.45 -5.01 3.04
N PRO A 35 -8.53 -5.36 1.73
CA PRO A 35 -8.14 -6.69 1.27
C PRO A 35 -6.66 -6.99 1.50
N LEU A 36 -5.77 -6.01 1.40
CA LEU A 36 -4.33 -6.19 1.59
C LEU A 36 -4.03 -6.55 3.04
N PHE A 37 -4.56 -5.79 4.00
CA PHE A 37 -4.34 -6.03 5.43
C PHE A 37 -5.08 -7.27 5.94
N ARG A 38 -6.29 -7.54 5.44
CA ARG A 38 -7.07 -8.72 5.85
C ARG A 38 -6.50 -10.02 5.32
N ASN A 39 -6.05 -10.06 4.07
CA ASN A 39 -5.69 -11.31 3.39
C ASN A 39 -4.18 -11.48 3.22
N ASP A 40 -3.49 -10.49 2.65
CA ASP A 40 -2.09 -10.66 2.25
C ASP A 40 -1.17 -10.55 3.45
N ASN A 41 -1.38 -9.56 4.32
CA ASN A 41 -0.56 -9.36 5.51
C ASN A 41 -0.58 -10.57 6.44
N ARG A 42 -1.75 -11.20 6.66
CA ARG A 42 -1.85 -12.42 7.50
C ARG A 42 -1.10 -13.61 6.91
N LYS A 43 -1.06 -13.74 5.58
CA LYS A 43 -0.33 -14.80 4.88
C LYS A 43 1.17 -14.54 4.90
N LEU A 44 1.58 -13.30 4.63
CA LEU A 44 3.00 -12.90 4.59
C LEU A 44 3.60 -12.86 6.00
N PHE A 45 2.83 -12.45 7.01
CA PHE A 45 3.29 -12.20 8.37
C PHE A 45 2.37 -12.86 9.40
N PRO A 46 2.45 -14.20 9.57
CA PRO A 46 1.60 -14.91 10.51
C PRO A 46 1.98 -14.63 11.97
N GLY A 47 0.98 -14.66 12.85
CA GLY A 47 1.16 -14.48 14.30
C GLY A 47 1.71 -13.10 14.65
N GLU A 48 2.63 -13.05 15.61
CA GLU A 48 3.22 -11.79 16.12
C GLU A 48 4.14 -11.08 15.10
N LEU A 49 4.48 -11.73 13.98
CA LEU A 49 5.29 -11.10 12.93
C LEU A 49 4.61 -9.87 12.32
N ILE A 50 3.28 -9.80 12.38
CA ILE A 50 2.52 -8.63 11.93
C ILE A 50 2.90 -7.34 12.69
N ASN A 51 3.41 -7.47 13.91
CA ASN A 51 3.82 -6.32 14.72
C ASN A 51 5.21 -5.78 14.33
N LYS A 52 5.94 -6.51 13.49
CA LYS A 52 7.30 -6.18 13.02
C LYS A 52 7.32 -5.56 11.63
N VAL A 53 6.17 -5.42 10.97
CA VAL A 53 6.09 -4.85 9.62
C VAL A 53 5.67 -3.40 9.67
N VAL A 54 6.16 -2.63 8.69
CA VAL A 54 5.75 -1.24 8.47
C VAL A 54 5.26 -1.13 7.04
N PHE A 55 4.05 -0.63 6.87
CA PHE A 55 3.45 -0.35 5.57
C PHE A 55 3.97 0.97 5.00
N HIS A 56 4.30 0.98 3.71
CA HIS A 56 4.75 2.16 2.96
C HIS A 56 4.03 2.21 1.60
N HIS A 57 3.67 3.42 1.18
CA HIS A 57 3.11 3.74 -0.13
C HIS A 57 3.50 5.16 -0.55
N ASP A 58 3.33 5.50 -1.82
CA ASP A 58 3.69 6.79 -2.39
C ASP A 58 2.66 7.89 -2.07
N SER A 59 2.98 9.11 -2.49
CA SER A 59 2.25 10.34 -2.13
C SER A 59 0.99 10.64 -2.96
N ALA A 60 0.51 9.69 -3.77
CA ALA A 60 -0.66 9.87 -4.62
C ALA A 60 -1.86 10.48 -3.85
N PRO A 61 -2.71 11.32 -4.48
CA PRO A 61 -3.76 12.06 -3.77
C PRO A 61 -4.70 11.20 -2.91
N ALA A 62 -5.03 9.99 -3.36
CA ALA A 62 -5.86 9.06 -2.59
C ALA A 62 -5.13 8.51 -1.35
N HIS A 63 -3.80 8.38 -1.39
CA HIS A 63 -2.97 7.84 -0.32
C HIS A 63 -2.68 8.89 0.76
N SER A 64 -2.42 10.13 0.34
CA SER A 64 -2.11 11.28 1.21
C SER A 64 -3.35 11.96 1.82
N SER A 65 -4.55 11.54 1.44
CA SER A 65 -5.80 12.12 1.93
C SER A 65 -5.97 11.94 3.44
N GLY A 66 -6.67 12.89 4.09
CA GLY A 66 -6.95 12.81 5.53
C GLY A 66 -7.67 11.52 5.91
N ILE A 67 -8.64 11.11 5.09
CA ILE A 67 -9.45 9.89 5.28
C ILE A 67 -8.56 8.63 5.26
N THR A 68 -7.68 8.50 4.28
CA THR A 68 -6.77 7.35 4.19
C THR A 68 -5.79 7.31 5.36
N GLN A 69 -5.21 8.47 5.72
CA GLN A 69 -4.29 8.54 6.85
C GLN A 69 -4.98 8.24 8.19
N GLU A 70 -6.21 8.67 8.38
CA GLU A 70 -7.01 8.36 9.57
C GLU A 70 -7.38 6.87 9.64
N TRP A 71 -7.81 6.29 8.52
CA TRP A 71 -8.05 4.86 8.43
C TRP A 71 -6.80 4.04 8.77
N LEU A 72 -5.62 4.43 8.26
CA LEU A 72 -4.36 3.76 8.57
C LEU A 72 -4.01 3.84 10.05
N ARG A 73 -4.20 5.00 10.71
CA ARG A 73 -4.02 5.15 12.17
C ARG A 73 -4.93 4.21 12.96
N ASN A 74 -6.16 4.00 12.49
CA ASN A 74 -7.14 3.15 13.15
C ASN A 74 -7.01 1.65 12.77
N SER A 75 -6.17 1.31 11.78
CA SER A 75 -6.03 -0.06 11.26
C SER A 75 -5.26 -1.01 12.19
N GLY A 76 -4.49 -0.47 13.15
CA GLY A 76 -3.60 -1.23 14.01
C GLY A 76 -2.30 -1.71 13.33
N ILE A 77 -2.11 -1.41 12.05
CA ILE A 77 -0.88 -1.71 11.30
C ILE A 77 0.08 -0.52 11.41
N LYS A 78 1.36 -0.78 11.71
CA LYS A 78 2.38 0.27 11.64
C LYS A 78 2.56 0.71 10.20
N PHE A 79 2.63 2.00 9.95
CA PHE A 79 2.83 2.57 8.63
C PHE A 79 3.69 3.83 8.70
N ILE A 80 4.28 4.23 7.57
CA ILE A 80 4.99 5.51 7.46
C ILE A 80 3.95 6.60 7.14
N PRO A 81 3.70 7.56 8.05
CA PRO A 81 2.74 8.63 7.82
C PRO A 81 3.22 9.56 6.70
N LYS A 82 2.27 10.22 6.04
CA LYS A 82 2.57 11.12 4.92
C LYS A 82 3.59 12.23 5.24
N ASP A 83 3.63 12.67 6.49
CA ASP A 83 4.53 13.75 6.93
C ASP A 83 6.00 13.32 6.92
N HIS A 84 6.28 12.02 6.81
CA HIS A 84 7.62 11.45 6.69
C HIS A 84 7.98 11.05 5.25
N TRP A 85 7.10 11.25 4.27
CA TRP A 85 7.42 10.93 2.88
C TRP A 85 8.31 12.00 2.28
N MET A 86 9.37 11.58 1.60
CA MET A 86 10.15 12.48 0.76
C MET A 86 9.40 12.71 -0.56
N GLY A 87 9.17 13.98 -0.90
CA GLY A 87 8.52 14.36 -2.15
C GLY A 87 9.40 14.02 -3.35
N ASN A 88 8.78 13.48 -4.41
CA ASN A 88 9.44 13.16 -5.69
C ASN A 88 10.62 12.19 -5.58
N SER A 89 10.52 11.18 -4.70
CA SER A 89 11.60 10.21 -4.45
C SER A 89 11.21 8.78 -4.86
N PRO A 90 11.05 8.49 -6.17
CA PRO A 90 10.72 7.14 -6.65
C PRO A 90 11.85 6.13 -6.37
N ASP A 91 13.09 6.61 -6.20
CA ASP A 91 14.26 5.85 -5.80
C ASP A 91 14.14 5.22 -4.41
N LEU A 92 13.25 5.74 -3.56
CA LEU A 92 13.00 5.24 -2.21
C LEU A 92 11.82 4.26 -2.12
N ALA A 93 11.05 4.13 -3.19
CA ALA A 93 9.89 3.25 -3.25
C ALA A 93 10.22 1.98 -4.08
N PRO A 94 10.32 0.79 -3.46
CA PRO A 94 10.62 -0.46 -4.17
C PRO A 94 9.69 -0.77 -5.35
N MET A 95 8.43 -0.32 -5.24
CA MET A 95 7.50 -0.42 -6.35
C MET A 95 7.92 0.43 -7.55
N ASP A 96 8.44 1.64 -7.34
CA ASP A 96 8.75 2.59 -8.42
C ASP A 96 10.12 2.36 -9.04
N PHE A 97 11.17 2.19 -8.24
CA PHE A 97 12.52 2.02 -8.79
C PHE A 97 12.78 0.64 -9.41
N PHE A 98 11.95 -0.37 -9.12
CA PHE A 98 12.15 -1.74 -9.61
C PHE A 98 10.90 -2.37 -10.20
N VAL A 99 9.87 -2.66 -9.39
CA VAL A 99 8.75 -3.52 -9.79
C VAL A 99 7.97 -2.95 -10.97
N ASN A 100 7.63 -1.66 -10.92
CA ASN A 100 6.94 -0.95 -12.00
C ASN A 100 7.75 -0.94 -13.29
N GLY A 101 9.09 -0.97 -13.21
CA GLY A 101 9.98 -1.09 -14.36
C GLY A 101 9.93 -2.45 -15.06
N LEU A 102 9.65 -3.54 -14.33
CA LEU A 102 9.51 -4.88 -14.90
C LEU A 102 8.24 -5.07 -15.73
N PHE A 103 7.20 -4.26 -15.46
CA PHE A 103 5.91 -4.33 -16.14
C PHE A 103 5.77 -3.32 -17.29
N LYS A 104 6.87 -2.66 -17.67
CA LYS A 104 6.91 -1.75 -18.83
C LYS A 104 7.06 -2.49 -20.15
#